data_AF-A0A523BFD1-F1
#
_entry.id   AF-A0A523BFD1-F1
#
_cell.length_a   1.000
_cell.length_b   1.000
_cell.length_c   1.000
_cell.angle_alpha   90.00
_cell.angle_beta   90.00
_cell.angle_gamma   90.00
#
_symmetry.space_group_name_H-M   'P 1'
#
loop_
_entity.id
_entity.type
_entity.pdbx_description
1 polymer ?
#
loop_
_entity_poly.entity_id
_entity_poly.type
_entity_poly.pdbx_seq_one_letter_code
_entity_poly.pdbx_strand_id
1 'polypeptide(L)'
;MTTKEIKLKRKFLAAKENLADKINEIAKEHGRTVFSIVNEALGAFIRANEWGKDLTTIIEDARILEIARNSGMVLMPEPLHERLMESASFDSKMKEYWRSSGVVFGKYLDLNGIKDLKKVERVLKEVVGVNPDISISSERLVCISPRLGEKRSEAVAVFLEGVMSSMGLEIASREVSKGIIVLKFKREGEP
;
A
#
# COMPACT_ATOMS: atom_id res chain seq x y z
N MET A 1 44.78 28.82 12.42
CA MET A 1 43.59 27.96 12.66
C MET A 1 43.78 26.69 11.85
N THR A 2 44.18 25.60 12.51
CA THR A 2 44.50 24.32 11.85
C THR A 2 43.20 23.56 11.60
N THR A 3 42.87 23.37 10.33
CA THR A 3 41.76 22.51 9.89
C THR A 3 42.06 21.09 10.36
N LYS A 4 41.34 20.61 11.38
CA LYS A 4 41.43 19.21 11.82
C LYS A 4 40.91 18.33 10.69
N GLU A 5 41.81 17.64 9.98
CA GLU A 5 41.44 16.52 9.12
C GLU A 5 40.66 15.50 9.95
N ILE A 6 39.38 15.32 9.62
CA ILE A 6 38.55 14.27 10.21
C ILE A 6 39.04 12.94 9.63
N LYS A 7 39.97 12.29 10.34
CA LYS A 7 40.52 10.99 9.93
C LYS A 7 39.39 9.95 9.91
N LEU A 8 39.05 9.45 8.73
CA LEU A 8 37.96 8.49 8.53
C LEU A 8 38.32 7.15 9.21
N LYS A 9 37.76 6.90 10.39
CA LYS A 9 37.98 5.66 11.15
C LYS A 9 37.05 4.56 10.61
N ARG A 10 37.64 3.45 10.15
CA ARG A 10 36.90 2.27 9.68
C ARG A 10 36.67 1.29 10.82
N LYS A 11 35.53 0.60 10.79
CA LYS A 11 35.22 -0.55 11.65
C LYS A 11 34.88 -1.76 10.79
N PHE A 12 35.24 -2.95 11.26
CA PHE A 12 34.84 -4.20 10.63
C PHE A 12 33.51 -4.66 11.23
N LEU A 13 32.58 -5.06 10.36
CA LEU A 13 31.30 -5.63 10.72
C LEU A 13 31.20 -7.02 10.08
N ALA A 14 30.84 -8.02 10.87
CA ALA A 14 30.60 -9.36 10.36
C ALA A 14 29.28 -9.41 9.58
N ALA A 15 29.28 -10.10 8.44
CA ALA A 15 28.11 -10.36 7.62
C ALA A 15 28.15 -11.80 7.11
N LYS A 16 26.99 -12.36 6.72
CA LYS A 16 26.95 -13.65 6.04
C LYS A 16 27.66 -13.53 4.70
N GLU A 17 28.47 -14.54 4.36
CA GLU A 17 29.25 -14.58 3.12
C GLU A 17 28.39 -14.31 1.88
N ASN A 18 27.27 -15.03 1.74
CA ASN A 18 26.36 -14.86 0.61
C ASN A 18 25.78 -13.43 0.46
N LEU A 19 25.59 -12.70 1.56
CA LEU A 19 25.16 -11.30 1.52
C LEU A 19 26.30 -10.37 1.12
N ALA A 20 27.50 -10.61 1.64
CA ALA A 20 28.69 -9.84 1.29
C ALA A 20 29.03 -9.99 -0.20
N ASP A 21 28.93 -11.21 -0.74
CA ASP A 21 29.12 -11.49 -2.16
C ASP A 21 28.09 -10.78 -3.02
N LYS A 22 26.81 -10.82 -2.63
CA LYS A 22 25.75 -10.12 -3.37
C LYS A 22 25.95 -8.60 -3.36
N ILE A 23 26.39 -8.02 -2.25
CA ILE A 23 26.72 -6.59 -2.18
C ILE A 23 27.92 -6.27 -3.08
N ASN A 24 28.92 -7.15 -3.17
CA ASN A 24 30.07 -6.98 -4.04
C ASN A 24 29.68 -7.01 -5.53
N GLU A 25 28.76 -7.88 -5.93
CA GLU A 25 28.18 -7.89 -7.27
C GLU A 25 27.46 -6.57 -7.59
N ILE A 26 26.55 -6.14 -6.71
CA ILE A 26 25.80 -4.88 -6.86
C ILE A 26 26.77 -3.68 -6.97
N ALA A 27 27.82 -3.67 -6.15
CA ALA A 27 28.86 -2.64 -6.20
C ALA A 27 29.53 -2.56 -7.58
N LYS A 28 29.92 -3.71 -8.15
CA LYS A 28 30.53 -3.77 -9.48
C LYS A 28 29.57 -3.32 -10.58
N GLU A 29 28.33 -3.82 -10.56
CA GLU A 29 27.29 -3.48 -11.55
C GLU A 29 27.01 -1.98 -11.61
N HIS A 30 27.04 -1.30 -10.46
CA HIS A 30 26.70 0.13 -10.37
C HIS A 30 27.93 1.05 -10.28
N GLY A 31 29.15 0.53 -10.46
CA GLY A 31 30.39 1.33 -10.35
C GLY A 31 30.61 1.95 -8.95
N ARG A 32 30.12 1.30 -7.90
CA ARG A 32 30.20 1.73 -6.50
C ARG A 32 31.21 0.89 -5.71
N THR A 33 31.58 1.34 -4.51
CA THR A 33 32.39 0.54 -3.59
C THR A 33 31.48 -0.17 -2.57
N VAL A 34 31.88 -1.35 -2.12
CA VAL A 34 31.20 -2.04 -1.00
C VAL A 34 31.10 -1.11 0.23
N PHE A 35 32.16 -0.35 0.51
CA PHE A 35 32.17 0.62 1.60
C PHE A 35 31.06 1.67 1.48
N SER A 36 30.83 2.24 0.28
CA SER A 36 29.78 3.27 0.13
C SER A 36 28.38 2.68 0.23
N ILE A 37 28.13 1.48 -0.31
CA ILE A 37 26.84 0.79 -0.19
C ILE A 37 26.55 0.43 1.27
N VAL A 38 27.52 -0.14 1.99
CA VAL A 38 27.33 -0.52 3.40
C VAL A 38 27.04 0.70 4.27
N ASN A 39 27.75 1.81 4.09
CA ASN A 39 27.46 3.03 4.87
C ASN A 39 26.08 3.61 4.54
N GLU A 40 25.65 3.57 3.28
CA GLU A 40 24.29 3.98 2.89
C GLU A 40 23.23 3.10 3.56
N ALA A 41 23.40 1.77 3.51
CA ALA A 41 22.48 0.80 4.10
C ALA A 41 22.38 0.95 5.63
N LEU A 42 23.52 1.11 6.31
CA LEU A 42 23.55 1.39 7.76
C LEU A 42 22.88 2.72 8.10
N GLY A 43 23.12 3.76 7.30
CA GLY A 43 22.46 5.05 7.47
C GLY A 43 20.94 4.97 7.25
N ALA A 44 20.49 4.20 6.25
CA ALA A 44 19.07 3.96 6.00
C ALA A 44 18.42 3.20 7.16
N PHE A 45 19.10 2.18 7.70
CA PHE A 45 18.63 1.44 8.88
C PHE A 45 18.44 2.36 10.10
N ILE A 46 19.40 3.25 10.38
CA ILE A 46 19.30 4.20 11.49
C ILE A 46 18.12 5.15 11.29
N ARG A 47 17.97 5.75 10.10
CA ARG A 47 16.85 6.66 9.79
C ARG A 47 15.49 5.97 9.91
N ALA A 48 15.38 4.72 9.46
CA ALA A 48 14.16 3.94 9.61
C ALA A 48 13.78 3.81 11.10
N ASN A 49 14.75 3.44 11.93
CA ASN A 49 14.55 3.29 13.37
C ASN A 49 14.21 4.62 14.06
N GLU A 50 14.81 5.74 13.64
CA GLU A 50 14.45 7.09 14.11
C GLU A 50 12.99 7.46 13.77
N TRP A 51 12.44 6.91 12.69
CA TRP A 51 11.02 7.06 12.32
C TRP A 51 10.10 6.02 12.97
N GLY A 52 10.64 5.15 13.83
CA GLY A 52 9.87 4.08 14.48
C GLY A 52 9.39 2.98 13.53
N LYS A 53 10.07 2.81 12.39
CA LYS A 53 9.79 1.75 11.40
C LYS A 53 11.03 0.88 11.16
N ASP A 54 10.84 -0.38 10.81
CA ASP A 54 11.92 -1.20 10.29
C ASP A 54 12.05 -1.05 8.75
N LEU A 55 13.21 -1.41 8.20
CA LEU A 55 13.48 -1.30 6.76
C LEU A 55 12.53 -2.15 5.90
N THR A 56 12.07 -3.30 6.41
CA THR A 56 11.15 -4.18 5.67
C THR A 56 9.83 -3.47 5.47
N THR A 57 9.29 -2.87 6.53
CA THR A 57 8.06 -2.07 6.47
C THR A 57 8.19 -0.93 5.46
N ILE A 58 9.32 -0.21 5.45
CA ILE A 58 9.56 0.89 4.49
C ILE A 58 9.56 0.38 3.05
N ILE A 59 10.21 -0.75 2.77
CA ILE A 59 10.27 -1.33 1.42
C ILE A 59 8.87 -1.78 0.97
N GLU A 60 8.10 -2.38 1.87
CA GLU A 60 6.73 -2.82 1.58
C GLU A 60 5.79 -1.62 1.32
N ASP A 61 5.89 -0.56 2.11
CA ASP A 61 5.10 0.66 1.91
C ASP A 61 5.45 1.33 0.57
N ALA A 62 6.74 1.36 0.20
CA ALA A 62 7.19 1.84 -1.10
C ALA A 62 6.64 1.01 -2.26
N ARG A 63 6.60 -0.32 -2.10
CA ARG A 63 6.01 -1.23 -3.08
C ARG A 63 4.52 -1.02 -3.25
N ILE A 64 3.77 -0.79 -2.15
CA ILE A 64 2.34 -0.47 -2.22
C ILE A 64 2.10 0.80 -3.03
N LEU A 65 2.91 1.83 -2.79
CA LEU A 65 2.83 3.09 -3.52
C LEU A 65 3.12 2.91 -5.01
N GLU A 66 4.09 2.07 -5.37
CA GLU A 66 4.40 1.72 -6.76
C GLU A 66 3.22 1.01 -7.44
N ILE A 67 2.61 0.03 -6.77
CA ILE A 67 1.43 -0.68 -7.28
C ILE A 67 0.28 0.29 -7.54
N ALA A 68 -0.03 1.17 -6.57
CA ALA A 68 -1.08 2.17 -6.70
C ALA A 68 -0.84 3.12 -7.88
N ARG A 69 0.40 3.61 -8.06
CA ARG A 69 0.75 4.47 -9.20
C ARG A 69 0.60 3.73 -10.52
N ASN A 70 1.10 2.50 -10.59
CA ASN A 70 1.04 1.69 -11.81
C ASN A 70 -0.39 1.32 -12.20
N SER A 71 -1.32 1.25 -11.23
CA SER A 71 -2.76 1.07 -11.50
C SER A 71 -3.49 2.36 -11.86
N GLY A 72 -2.79 3.49 -12.00
CA GLY A 72 -3.39 4.78 -12.37
C GLY A 72 -3.94 5.60 -11.21
N MET A 73 -3.62 5.26 -9.95
CA MET A 73 -4.02 6.07 -8.81
C MET A 73 -3.14 7.31 -8.67
N VAL A 74 -3.73 8.38 -8.16
CA VAL A 74 -3.06 9.65 -7.92
C VAL A 74 -3.23 10.07 -6.46
N LEU A 75 -2.19 10.69 -5.89
CA LEU A 75 -2.26 11.29 -4.57
C LEU A 75 -2.97 12.64 -4.66
N MET A 76 -3.93 12.89 -3.77
CA MET A 76 -4.71 14.13 -3.72
C MET A 76 -4.88 14.58 -2.27
N PRO A 77 -4.89 15.89 -1.97
CA PRO A 77 -5.25 16.39 -0.65
C PRO A 77 -6.65 15.91 -0.23
N GLU A 78 -6.77 15.33 0.97
CA GLU A 78 -8.02 14.78 1.50
C GLU A 78 -9.18 15.81 1.48
N PRO A 79 -9.02 17.07 1.93
CA PRO A 79 -10.13 18.04 1.91
C PRO A 79 -10.63 18.36 0.50
N LEU A 80 -9.72 18.34 -0.50
CA LEU A 80 -10.10 18.56 -1.89
C LEU A 80 -10.88 17.36 -2.42
N HIS A 81 -10.44 16.14 -2.12
CA HIS A 81 -11.14 14.92 -2.52
C HIS A 81 -12.55 14.86 -1.93
N GLU A 82 -12.72 15.14 -0.64
CA GLU A 82 -14.06 15.21 -0.02
C GLU A 82 -14.94 16.27 -0.70
N ARG A 83 -14.41 17.46 -0.94
CA ARG A 83 -15.16 18.55 -1.60
C ARG A 83 -15.60 18.18 -3.01
N LEU A 84 -14.74 17.51 -3.77
CA LEU A 84 -15.06 17.01 -5.11
C LEU A 84 -16.16 15.95 -5.02
N MET A 85 -16.08 15.01 -4.08
CA MET A 85 -17.09 13.98 -3.89
C MET A 85 -18.45 14.55 -3.48
N GLU A 86 -18.48 15.54 -2.59
CA GLU A 86 -19.71 16.24 -2.19
C GLU A 86 -20.37 16.94 -3.38
N SER A 87 -19.57 17.54 -4.26
CA SER A 87 -20.05 18.33 -5.41
C SER A 87 -20.40 17.47 -6.63
N ALA A 88 -19.82 16.28 -6.75
CA ALA A 88 -20.04 15.38 -7.88
C ALA A 88 -21.44 14.73 -7.83
N SER A 89 -22.00 14.50 -9.03
CA SER A 89 -23.06 13.51 -9.22
C SER A 89 -22.46 12.12 -9.04
N PHE A 90 -23.07 11.31 -8.18
CA PHE A 90 -22.67 9.91 -7.96
C PHE A 90 -23.67 8.96 -8.61
N ASP A 91 -23.81 9.12 -9.92
CA ASP A 91 -24.71 8.33 -10.77
C ASP A 91 -24.14 6.95 -11.13
N SER A 92 -24.88 6.19 -11.95
CA SER A 92 -24.49 4.86 -12.39
C SER A 92 -23.16 4.84 -13.14
N LYS A 93 -22.88 5.86 -13.95
CA LYS A 93 -21.63 5.95 -14.72
C LYS A 93 -20.45 6.20 -13.80
N MET A 94 -20.60 7.08 -12.82
CA MET A 94 -19.56 7.31 -11.81
C MET A 94 -19.30 6.04 -10.98
N LYS A 95 -20.36 5.32 -10.59
CA LYS A 95 -20.24 4.02 -9.91
C LYS A 95 -19.48 2.99 -10.76
N GLU A 96 -19.76 2.92 -12.06
CA GLU A 96 -19.05 2.03 -12.98
C GLU A 96 -17.54 2.34 -13.01
N TYR A 97 -17.15 3.61 -13.11
CA TYR A 97 -15.74 4.01 -13.07
C TYR A 97 -15.04 3.66 -11.75
N TRP A 98 -15.71 3.84 -10.60
CA TRP A 98 -15.15 3.41 -9.32
C TRP A 98 -14.97 1.90 -9.25
N ARG A 99 -15.98 1.14 -9.70
CA ARG A 99 -15.90 -0.33 -9.72
C ARG A 99 -14.81 -0.81 -10.65
N SER A 100 -14.72 -0.28 -11.87
CA SER A 100 -13.68 -0.66 -12.84
C SER A 100 -12.29 -0.33 -12.32
N SER A 101 -12.13 0.81 -11.62
CA SER A 101 -10.86 1.18 -10.98
C SER A 101 -10.46 0.16 -9.90
N GLY A 102 -11.44 -0.32 -9.11
CA GLY A 102 -11.23 -1.41 -8.15
C GLY A 102 -10.79 -2.71 -8.82
N VAL A 103 -11.45 -3.12 -9.91
CA VAL A 103 -11.09 -4.32 -10.67
C VAL A 103 -9.68 -4.22 -11.24
N VAL A 104 -9.32 -3.07 -11.83
CA VAL A 104 -7.96 -2.83 -12.32
C VAL A 104 -6.96 -2.92 -11.18
N PHE A 105 -7.21 -2.26 -10.06
CA PHE A 105 -6.32 -2.31 -8.91
C PHE A 105 -6.10 -3.73 -8.39
N GLY A 106 -7.16 -4.52 -8.23
CA GLY A 106 -7.03 -5.90 -7.78
C GLY A 106 -6.29 -6.81 -8.77
N LYS A 107 -6.39 -6.57 -10.09
CA LYS A 107 -5.51 -7.22 -11.08
C LYS A 107 -4.04 -6.85 -10.89
N TYR A 108 -3.74 -5.60 -10.54
CA TYR A 108 -2.37 -5.18 -10.21
C TYR A 108 -1.86 -5.84 -8.92
N LEU A 109 -2.71 -6.08 -7.93
CA LEU A 109 -2.35 -6.87 -6.75
C LEU A 109 -1.96 -8.31 -7.15
N ASP A 110 -2.79 -8.97 -7.96
CA ASP A 110 -2.53 -10.32 -8.46
C ASP A 110 -1.20 -10.40 -9.25
N LEU A 111 -0.98 -9.50 -10.21
CA LEU A 111 0.26 -9.41 -10.98
C LEU A 111 1.51 -9.22 -10.11
N ASN A 112 1.35 -8.61 -8.94
CA ASN A 112 2.43 -8.42 -7.96
C ASN A 112 2.51 -9.55 -6.92
N GLY A 113 1.77 -10.64 -7.09
CA GLY A 113 1.75 -11.79 -6.18
C GLY A 113 1.07 -11.51 -4.84
N ILE A 114 0.21 -10.49 -4.76
CA ILE A 114 -0.56 -10.14 -3.57
C ILE A 114 -1.94 -10.79 -3.67
N LYS A 115 -2.03 -12.06 -3.26
CA LYS A 115 -3.26 -12.87 -3.24
C LYS A 115 -3.82 -13.13 -1.85
N ASP A 116 -2.93 -13.15 -0.85
CA ASP A 116 -3.29 -13.38 0.54
C ASP A 116 -4.12 -12.20 1.08
N LEU A 117 -5.27 -12.50 1.70
CA LEU A 117 -6.21 -11.47 2.16
C LEU A 117 -5.59 -10.53 3.20
N LYS A 118 -4.65 -10.99 4.04
CA LYS A 118 -3.98 -10.10 5.01
C LYS A 118 -3.05 -9.12 4.31
N LYS A 119 -2.37 -9.54 3.24
CA LYS A 119 -1.57 -8.62 2.43
C LYS A 119 -2.45 -7.61 1.68
N VAL A 120 -3.59 -8.06 1.16
CA VAL A 120 -4.57 -7.16 0.52
C VAL A 120 -5.15 -6.17 1.52
N GLU A 121 -5.49 -6.62 2.73
CA GLU A 121 -5.93 -5.75 3.83
C GLU A 121 -4.93 -4.63 4.09
N ARG A 122 -3.63 -4.96 4.24
CA ARG A 122 -2.58 -3.95 4.43
C ARG A 122 -2.50 -2.96 3.29
N VAL A 123 -2.56 -3.44 2.05
CA VAL A 123 -2.50 -2.57 0.86
C VAL A 123 -3.70 -1.63 0.81
N LEU A 124 -4.90 -2.13 1.09
CA LEU A 124 -6.12 -1.32 1.07
C LEU A 124 -6.14 -0.27 2.18
N LYS A 125 -5.49 -0.51 3.32
CA LYS A 125 -5.34 0.51 4.38
C LYS A 125 -4.60 1.75 3.88
N GLU A 126 -3.57 1.55 3.07
CA GLU A 126 -2.82 2.65 2.46
C GLU A 126 -3.60 3.35 1.33
N VAL A 127 -4.33 2.57 0.52
CA VAL A 127 -5.00 3.07 -0.69
C VAL A 127 -6.31 3.79 -0.43
N VAL A 128 -7.14 3.28 0.49
CA VAL A 128 -8.38 3.98 0.91
C VAL A 128 -8.02 5.32 1.55
N GLY A 129 -6.87 5.35 2.24
CA GLY A 129 -6.36 6.51 2.96
C GLY A 129 -7.19 6.81 4.22
N VAL A 130 -6.84 7.90 4.91
CA VAL A 130 -7.61 8.39 6.07
C VAL A 130 -7.54 7.42 7.27
N ASN A 131 -6.40 6.76 7.47
CA ASN A 131 -6.15 5.79 8.56
C ASN A 131 -7.35 4.85 8.79
N PRO A 132 -7.77 4.10 7.77
CA PRO A 132 -8.93 3.23 7.89
C PRO A 132 -8.53 1.98 8.68
N ASP A 133 -9.44 1.49 9.50
CA ASP A 133 -9.35 0.12 9.99
C ASP A 133 -10.08 -0.79 9.01
N ILE A 134 -9.35 -1.73 8.42
CA ILE A 134 -9.85 -2.65 7.41
C ILE A 134 -9.58 -4.07 7.91
N SER A 135 -10.60 -4.93 7.82
CA SER A 135 -10.49 -6.35 8.11
C SER A 135 -11.12 -7.13 6.95
N ILE A 136 -10.40 -8.14 6.45
CA ILE A 136 -10.85 -8.97 5.34
C ILE A 136 -10.80 -10.44 5.73
N SER A 137 -11.88 -11.15 5.45
CA SER A 137 -12.03 -12.60 5.61
C SER A 137 -12.68 -13.19 4.35
N SER A 138 -12.81 -14.52 4.28
CA SER A 138 -13.55 -15.18 3.21
C SER A 138 -15.05 -14.86 3.22
N GLU A 139 -15.62 -14.42 4.34
CA GLU A 139 -17.05 -14.16 4.48
C GLU A 139 -17.42 -12.68 4.37
N ARG A 140 -16.50 -11.78 4.73
CA ARG A 140 -16.78 -10.35 4.74
C ARG A 140 -15.52 -9.48 4.69
N LEU A 141 -15.72 -8.25 4.21
CA LEU A 141 -14.84 -7.11 4.39
C LEU A 141 -15.54 -6.06 5.26
N VAL A 142 -14.81 -5.53 6.24
CA VAL A 142 -15.24 -4.39 7.06
C VAL A 142 -14.20 -3.29 6.91
N CYS A 143 -14.65 -2.08 6.62
CA CYS A 143 -13.80 -0.88 6.58
C CYS A 143 -14.45 0.22 7.42
N ILE A 144 -13.70 0.72 8.40
CA ILE A 144 -14.09 1.79 9.32
C ILE A 144 -13.10 2.94 9.14
N SER A 145 -13.58 4.08 8.66
CA SER A 145 -12.77 5.30 8.51
C SER A 145 -13.60 6.53 8.86
N PRO A 146 -13.47 7.06 10.09
CA PRO A 146 -14.35 8.11 10.60
C PRO A 146 -14.36 9.42 9.81
N ARG A 147 -13.30 9.71 9.03
CA ARG A 147 -13.23 10.95 8.22
C ARG A 147 -13.77 10.81 6.80
N LEU A 148 -14.18 9.61 6.36
CA LEU A 148 -14.85 9.47 5.06
C LEU A 148 -16.24 10.12 5.11
N GLY A 149 -16.50 11.04 4.18
CA GLY A 149 -17.84 11.55 3.92
C GLY A 149 -18.78 10.45 3.39
N GLU A 150 -20.09 10.72 3.37
CA GLU A 150 -21.11 9.74 2.96
C GLU A 150 -20.94 9.32 1.49
N LYS A 151 -20.89 10.28 0.56
CA LYS A 151 -20.67 10.00 -0.87
C LYS A 151 -19.34 9.30 -1.14
N ARG A 152 -18.29 9.66 -0.40
CA ARG A 152 -16.99 8.99 -0.52
C ARG A 152 -17.03 7.57 0.06
N SER A 153 -17.76 7.33 1.15
CA SER A 153 -17.96 5.99 1.71
C SER A 153 -18.65 5.09 0.69
N GLU A 154 -19.68 5.61 0.01
CA GLU A 154 -20.35 4.92 -1.09
C GLU A 154 -19.37 4.58 -2.23
N ALA A 155 -18.55 5.55 -2.65
CA ALA A 155 -17.56 5.37 -3.71
C ALA A 155 -16.46 4.36 -3.36
N VAL A 156 -15.91 4.44 -2.14
CA VAL A 156 -14.92 3.50 -1.62
C VAL A 156 -15.51 2.10 -1.55
N ALA A 157 -16.77 1.94 -1.13
CA ALA A 157 -17.40 0.63 -1.12
C ALA A 157 -17.50 0.03 -2.53
N VAL A 158 -17.94 0.80 -3.53
CA VAL A 158 -18.02 0.35 -4.92
C VAL A 158 -16.64 -0.02 -5.49
N PHE A 159 -15.60 0.75 -5.12
CA PHE A 159 -14.21 0.42 -5.43
C PHE A 159 -13.79 -0.90 -4.80
N LEU A 160 -14.04 -1.09 -3.50
CA LEU A 160 -13.68 -2.30 -2.76
C LEU A 160 -14.39 -3.53 -3.33
N GLU A 161 -15.65 -3.42 -3.73
CA GLU A 161 -16.35 -4.49 -4.45
C GLU A 161 -15.64 -4.86 -5.76
N GLY A 162 -15.15 -3.87 -6.51
CA GLY A 162 -14.33 -4.09 -7.69
C GLY A 162 -13.06 -4.87 -7.37
N VAL A 163 -12.33 -4.48 -6.33
CA VAL A 163 -11.12 -5.19 -5.88
C VAL A 163 -11.46 -6.63 -5.50
N MET A 164 -12.45 -6.85 -4.64
CA MET A 164 -12.83 -8.18 -4.15
C MET A 164 -13.31 -9.08 -5.30
N SER A 165 -14.07 -8.56 -6.25
CA SER A 165 -14.53 -9.33 -7.41
C SER A 165 -13.38 -9.81 -8.30
N SER A 166 -12.31 -9.01 -8.46
CA SER A 166 -11.12 -9.44 -9.20
C SER A 166 -10.34 -10.56 -8.51
N MET A 167 -10.58 -10.75 -7.21
CA MET A 167 -10.02 -11.84 -6.39
C MET A 167 -10.94 -13.06 -6.34
N GLY A 168 -12.05 -13.06 -7.08
CA GLY A 168 -13.03 -14.16 -7.08
C GLY A 168 -14.02 -14.14 -5.92
N LEU A 169 -14.09 -13.05 -5.14
CA LEU A 169 -15.07 -12.90 -4.06
C LEU A 169 -16.33 -12.19 -4.60
N GLU A 170 -17.44 -12.93 -4.65
CA GLU A 170 -18.73 -12.40 -5.04
C GLU A 170 -19.44 -11.70 -3.87
N ILE A 171 -20.02 -10.52 -4.13
CA ILE A 171 -20.73 -9.74 -3.11
C ILE A 171 -22.15 -10.27 -2.94
N ALA A 172 -22.49 -10.76 -1.75
CA ALA A 172 -23.83 -11.16 -1.37
C ALA A 172 -24.67 -9.96 -0.92
N SER A 173 -24.09 -9.11 -0.08
CA SER A 173 -24.77 -7.90 0.38
C SER A 173 -23.78 -6.80 0.73
N ARG A 174 -24.32 -5.58 0.84
CA ARG A 174 -23.57 -4.36 1.07
C ARG A 174 -24.32 -3.47 2.04
N GLU A 175 -23.65 -3.02 3.08
CA GLU A 175 -24.16 -2.05 4.04
C GLU A 175 -23.15 -0.89 4.11
N VAL A 176 -23.60 0.32 3.81
CA VAL A 176 -22.74 1.50 3.81
C VAL A 176 -23.41 2.64 4.54
N SER A 177 -22.68 3.22 5.48
CA SER A 177 -23.00 4.48 6.12
C SER A 177 -21.75 5.36 6.13
N LYS A 178 -21.87 6.62 6.57
CA LYS A 178 -20.72 7.52 6.70
C LYS A 178 -19.60 6.85 7.51
N GLY A 179 -18.45 6.64 6.86
CA GLY A 179 -17.26 6.06 7.47
C GLY A 179 -17.32 4.58 7.82
N ILE A 180 -18.38 3.86 7.47
CA ILE A 180 -18.52 2.43 7.75
C ILE A 180 -18.99 1.71 6.50
N ILE A 181 -18.21 0.73 6.07
CA ILE A 181 -18.47 -0.10 4.89
C ILE A 181 -18.40 -1.57 5.33
N VAL A 182 -19.46 -2.32 5.04
CA VAL A 182 -19.51 -3.76 5.26
C VAL A 182 -19.93 -4.43 3.95
N LEU A 183 -19.07 -5.28 3.42
CA LEU A 183 -19.33 -6.13 2.28
C LEU A 183 -19.39 -7.58 2.76
N LYS A 184 -20.51 -8.27 2.54
CA LYS A 184 -20.63 -9.72 2.80
C LYS A 184 -20.43 -10.46 1.49
N PHE A 185 -19.66 -11.54 1.54
CA PHE A 185 -19.37 -12.37 0.38
C PHE A 185 -20.29 -13.58 0.33
N LYS A 186 -20.58 -14.07 -0.87
CA LYS A 186 -21.27 -15.35 -1.02
C LYS A 186 -20.38 -16.48 -0.52
N ARG A 187 -20.96 -17.43 0.21
CA ARG A 187 -20.30 -18.69 0.52
C ARG A 187 -20.31 -19.59 -0.71
N GLU A 188 -19.26 -20.38 -0.91
CA GLU A 188 -19.29 -21.46 -1.91
C GLU A 188 -20.51 -22.37 -1.63
N GLY A 189 -21.47 -22.39 -2.56
CA GLY A 189 -22.67 -23.22 -2.49
C GLY A 189 -23.96 -22.53 -2.02
N GLU A 190 -23.96 -21.24 -1.71
CA GLU A 190 -25.19 -20.47 -1.52
C GLU A 190 -25.62 -19.79 -2.85
N PRO A 191 -26.90 -19.89 -3.27
CA PRO A 191 -27.38 -19.33 -4.54
C PRO A 191 -27.24 -17.80 -4.64
#